data_AF-A0A510IDV7-F1
#
_entry.id   AF-A0A510IDV7-F1
#
_cell.length_a   1.000
_cell.length_b   1.000
_cell.length_c   1.000
_cell.angle_alpha   90.00
_cell.angle_beta   90.00
_cell.angle_gamma   90.00
#
_symmetry.space_group_name_H-M   'P 1'
#
loop_
_entity.id
_entity.type
_entity.pdbx_description
1 polymer ?
#
loop_
_entity_poly.entity_id
_entity_poly.type
_entity_poly.pdbx_seq_one_letter_code
_entity_poly.pdbx_strand_id
1 'polypeptide(L)'
;MQRILDDLVDELRVHCKESNLDMGWLVKESQKRLMVYKELYMHRALIDEREIRDAFERLSEQEKQIVALGEDNLTAVIDSLNREI
;
A
#
# COMPACT_ATOMS: atom_id res chain seq x y z
N MET A 1 6.19 8.74 9.93
CA MET A 1 5.62 7.38 9.80
C MET A 1 4.16 7.36 10.24
N GLN A 2 3.84 7.69 11.50
CA GLN A 2 2.46 7.65 12.02
C GLN A 2 1.45 8.46 11.19
N ARG A 3 1.78 9.72 10.85
CA ARG A 3 0.92 10.57 10.00
C ARG A 3 0.56 9.96 8.64
N ILE A 4 1.48 9.22 8.01
CA ILE A 4 1.26 8.66 6.65
C ILE A 4 0.41 7.40 6.73
N LEU A 5 0.53 6.63 7.82
CA LEU A 5 -0.39 5.55 8.13
C LEU A 5 -1.80 6.10 8.40
N ASP A 6 -1.90 7.19 9.16
CA ASP A 6 -3.18 7.87 9.43
C ASP A 6 -3.82 8.35 8.12
N ASP A 7 -3.04 8.99 7.24
CA ASP A 7 -3.50 9.46 5.93
C ASP A 7 -4.00 8.29 5.05
N LEU A 8 -3.30 7.14 5.06
CA LEU A 8 -3.75 5.94 4.36
C LEU A 8 -5.04 5.36 4.98
N VAL A 9 -5.13 5.27 6.30
CA VAL A 9 -6.31 4.76 7.00
C VAL A 9 -7.52 5.65 6.74
N ASP A 10 -7.34 6.97 6.72
CA ASP A 10 -8.42 7.90 6.41
C ASP A 10 -8.88 7.79 4.95
N GLU A 11 -7.97 7.60 4.00
CA GLU A 11 -8.32 7.27 2.61
C GLU A 11 -9.17 5.98 2.52
N LEU A 12 -8.75 4.92 3.21
CA LEU A 12 -9.49 3.66 3.24
C LEU A 12 -10.87 3.81 3.92
N ARG A 13 -10.98 4.65 4.96
CA ARG A 13 -12.28 4.96 5.60
C ARG A 13 -13.22 5.72 4.68
N VAL A 14 -12.71 6.65 3.87
CA VAL A 14 -13.51 7.34 2.84
C VAL A 14 -13.99 6.33 1.82
N HIS A 15 -13.09 5.48 1.28
CA HIS A 15 -13.46 4.43 0.36
C HIS A 15 -14.49 3.45 0.94
N CYS A 16 -14.35 3.05 2.20
CA CYS A 16 -15.31 2.19 2.90
C CYS A 16 -16.72 2.77 2.88
N LYS A 17 -16.86 4.07 3.18
CA LYS A 17 -18.14 4.79 3.16
C LYS A 17 -18.73 4.90 1.75
N GLU A 18 -17.89 5.05 0.73
CA GLU A 18 -18.33 5.24 -0.65
C GLU A 18 -18.67 3.92 -1.37
N SER A 19 -17.99 2.82 -1.02
CA SER A 19 -18.06 1.55 -1.75
C SER A 19 -18.88 0.46 -1.06
N ASN A 20 -19.43 0.69 0.14
CA ASN A 20 -20.08 -0.32 0.98
C ASN A 20 -19.19 -1.56 1.27
N LEU A 21 -17.88 -1.43 1.05
CA LEU A 21 -16.90 -2.49 1.32
C LEU A 21 -16.50 -2.48 2.79
N ASP A 22 -16.18 -3.66 3.31
CA ASP A 22 -15.67 -3.80 4.67
C ASP A 22 -14.27 -3.20 4.82
N MET A 23 -14.03 -2.50 5.93
CA MET A 23 -12.74 -1.86 6.21
C MET A 23 -11.61 -2.90 6.29
N GLY A 24 -11.88 -4.08 6.85
CA GLY A 24 -10.92 -5.19 6.91
C GLY A 24 -10.56 -5.72 5.53
N TRP A 25 -11.52 -5.76 4.60
CA TRP A 25 -11.23 -6.08 3.20
C TRP A 25 -10.35 -5.03 2.53
N LEU A 26 -10.67 -3.75 2.72
CA LEU A 26 -9.92 -2.63 2.13
C LEU A 26 -8.47 -2.55 2.62
N VAL A 27 -8.25 -2.79 3.92
CA VAL A 27 -6.90 -2.88 4.48
C VAL A 27 -6.12 -4.05 3.90
N LYS A 28 -6.72 -5.25 3.82
CA LYS A 28 -6.04 -6.40 3.22
C LYS A 28 -5.69 -6.19 1.76
N GLU A 29 -6.58 -5.54 1.00
CA GLU A 29 -6.32 -5.23 -0.40
C GLU A 29 -5.20 -4.19 -0.54
N SER A 30 -5.17 -3.17 0.32
CA SER A 30 -4.07 -2.21 0.37
C SER A 30 -2.72 -2.86 0.72
N GLN A 31 -2.70 -3.69 1.76
CA GLN A 31 -1.52 -4.47 2.15
C GLN A 31 -1.03 -5.35 1.00
N LYS A 32 -1.94 -6.03 0.31
CA LYS A 32 -1.61 -6.88 -0.83
C LYS A 32 -0.98 -6.05 -1.96
N ARG A 33 -1.54 -4.90 -2.32
CA ARG A 33 -0.94 -4.01 -3.34
C ARG A 33 0.46 -3.56 -2.95
N LEU A 34 0.66 -3.13 -1.71
CA LEU A 34 1.95 -2.72 -1.18
C LEU A 34 2.97 -3.87 -1.14
N MET A 35 2.55 -5.06 -0.75
CA MET A 35 3.40 -6.27 -0.74
C MET A 35 3.80 -6.69 -2.16
N VAL A 36 2.87 -6.65 -3.12
CA VAL A 36 3.15 -6.97 -4.52
C VAL A 36 4.20 -6.00 -5.07
N TYR A 37 4.01 -4.70 -4.88
CA TYR A 37 5.00 -3.72 -5.30
C TYR A 37 6.37 -3.96 -4.62
N LYS A 38 6.37 -4.21 -3.31
CA LYS A 38 7.60 -4.49 -2.54
C LYS A 38 8.38 -5.66 -3.16
N GLU A 39 7.71 -6.79 -3.37
CA GLU A 39 8.34 -8.01 -3.90
C GLU A 39 8.97 -7.76 -5.29
N LEU A 40 8.21 -7.12 -6.18
CA LEU A 40 8.69 -6.78 -7.52
C LEU A 40 9.90 -5.85 -7.47
N TYR A 41 9.86 -4.86 -6.57
CA TYR A 41 10.96 -3.91 -6.39
C TYR A 41 12.21 -4.54 -5.78
N MET A 42 12.06 -5.46 -4.83
CA MET A 42 13.18 -6.22 -4.24
C MET A 42 13.89 -7.08 -5.31
N HIS A 43 13.12 -7.65 -6.24
CA HIS A 43 13.62 -8.50 -7.30
C HIS A 43 13.83 -7.78 -8.65
N ARG A 44 13.86 -6.44 -8.65
CA ARG A 44 13.95 -5.60 -9.86
C ARG A 44 15.12 -5.89 -10.81
N ALA A 45 16.18 -6.53 -10.32
CA ALA A 45 17.31 -6.95 -11.17
C ALA A 45 16.95 -8.13 -12.10
N LEU A 46 15.86 -8.84 -11.80
CA LEU A 46 15.42 -10.06 -12.49
C LEU A 46 14.01 -9.92 -13.10
N ILE A 47 13.37 -8.77 -12.91
CA ILE A 47 11.97 -8.50 -13.29
C ILE A 47 11.93 -7.40 -14.36
N ASP A 48 10.98 -7.49 -15.29
CA ASP A 48 10.76 -6.44 -16.28
C ASP A 48 10.32 -5.14 -15.57
N GLU A 49 10.97 -4.03 -15.87
CA GLU A 49 10.64 -2.71 -15.34
C GLU A 49 9.16 -2.34 -15.56
N ARG A 50 8.54 -2.87 -16.63
CA ARG A 50 7.11 -2.70 -16.89
C ARG A 50 6.24 -3.29 -15.80
N GLU A 51 6.60 -4.45 -15.25
CA GLU A 51 5.82 -5.09 -14.17
C GLU A 51 5.85 -4.26 -12.89
N ILE A 52 7.01 -3.67 -12.58
CA ILE A 52 7.17 -2.77 -11.42
C ILE A 52 6.33 -1.51 -11.62
N ARG A 53 6.32 -0.96 -12.83
CA ARG A 53 5.53 0.23 -13.19
C ARG A 53 4.04 -0.04 -13.11
N ASP A 54 3.57 -1.15 -13.67
CA ASP A 54 2.17 -1.56 -13.60
C ASP A 54 1.71 -1.76 -12.15
N ALA A 55 2.57 -2.34 -11.31
CA ALA A 55 2.29 -2.48 -9.89
C ALA A 55 2.22 -1.12 -9.18
N PHE A 56 3.13 -0.19 -9.50
CA PHE A 56 3.12 1.17 -8.97
C PHE A 56 1.88 1.97 -9.39
N GLU A 57 1.42 1.82 -10.64
CA GLU A 57 0.23 2.50 -11.15
C GLU A 57 -1.06 2.02 -10.48
N ARG A 58 -1.09 0.77 -10.01
CA ARG A 58 -2.23 0.20 -9.26
C ARG A 58 -2.32 0.67 -7.81
N LEU A 59 -1.26 1.30 -7.30
CA LEU A 59 -1.26 1.88 -5.95
C LEU A 59 -2.18 3.09 -5.88
N SER A 60 -2.80 3.30 -4.74
CA SER A 60 -3.46 4.57 -4.43
C SER A 60 -2.45 5.69 -4.22
N GLU A 61 -2.91 6.95 -4.16
CA GLU A 61 -2.01 8.09 -3.98
C GLU A 61 -1.24 8.01 -2.65
N GLN A 62 -1.89 7.57 -1.57
CA GLN A 62 -1.22 7.41 -0.28
C GLN A 62 -0.24 6.23 -0.29
N GLU A 63 -0.58 5.15 -0.97
CA GLU A 63 0.33 4.01 -1.18
C GLU A 63 1.59 4.41 -1.97
N LYS A 64 1.45 5.25 -3.00
CA LYS A 64 2.59 5.79 -3.76
C LYS A 64 3.49 6.67 -2.89
N GLN A 65 2.90 7.49 -2.02
CA GLN A 65 3.68 8.28 -1.06
C GLN A 65 4.46 7.37 -0.11
N ILE A 66 3.86 6.28 0.38
CA ILE A 66 4.57 5.30 1.23
C ILE A 66 5.76 4.70 0.50
N VAL A 67 5.58 4.30 -0.76
CA VAL A 67 6.67 3.78 -1.59
C VAL A 67 7.79 4.80 -1.78
N ALA A 68 7.45 6.08 -1.99
CA ALA A 68 8.44 7.14 -2.17
C ALA A 68 9.33 7.39 -0.93
N LEU A 69 8.88 6.96 0.26
CA LEU A 69 9.67 7.02 1.50
C LEU A 69 10.69 5.89 1.64
N GLY A 70 10.65 4.91 0.74
CA GLY A 70 11.59 3.78 0.71
C GLY A 70 11.07 2.51 1.39
N GLU A 71 11.84 1.44 1.21
CA GLU A 71 11.48 0.05 1.55
C GLU A 71 11.21 -0.18 3.05
N ASP A 72 11.96 0.49 3.93
CA ASP A 72 11.77 0.37 5.37
C ASP A 72 10.39 0.90 5.82
N ASN A 73 9.97 2.03 5.24
CA ASN A 73 8.66 2.62 5.53
C ASN A 73 7.53 1.76 4.94
N LEU A 74 7.74 1.22 3.74
CA LEU A 74 6.81 0.28 3.12
C LEU A 74 6.56 -0.94 4.01
N THR A 75 7.63 -1.53 4.55
CA THR A 75 7.54 -2.68 5.47
C THR A 75 6.81 -2.32 6.76
N ALA A 76 7.18 -1.20 7.38
CA ALA A 76 6.56 -0.75 8.62
C ALA A 76 5.06 -0.46 8.46
N VAL A 77 4.64 0.11 7.33
CA VAL A 77 3.22 0.39 7.06
C VAL A 77 2.43 -0.90 6.83
N ILE A 78 2.96 -1.84 6.04
CA ILE A 78 2.33 -3.16 5.82
C ILE A 78 2.07 -3.86 7.16
N ASP A 79 3.07 -3.87 8.05
CA ASP A 79 2.96 -4.50 9.38
C ASP A 79 1.99 -3.77 10.32
N SER A 80 1.92 -2.44 10.21
CA SER A 80 1.08 -1.60 11.09
C SER A 80 -0.38 -1.54 10.65
N LEU A 81 -0.67 -1.68 9.36
CA LEU A 81 -2.03 -1.68 8.81
C LEU A 81 -2.97 -2.71 9.47
N ASN A 82 -2.45 -3.88 9.86
CA ASN A 82 -3.24 -4.89 10.57
C ASN A 82 -3.55 -4.54 12.03
N ARG A 83 -2.86 -3.56 12.62
CA ARG A 83 -3.01 -3.19 14.04
C ARG A 83 -4.01 -2.06 14.25
N GLU A 84 -4.42 -1.39 13.18
CA GLU A 84 -5.31 -0.22 13.20
C GLU A 84 -6.81 -0.59 13.02
N ILE A 85 -7.13 -1.88 12.90
CA ILE A 85 -8.50 -2.44 12.87
C ILE A 85 -8.66 -3.48 13.98
#